data_AF-A0A9J6DQE6-F1
#
_entry.id   AF-A0A9J6DQE6-F1
#
_cell.length_a   1.000
_cell.length_b   1.000
_cell.length_c   1.000
_cell.angle_alpha   90.00
_cell.angle_beta   90.00
_cell.angle_gamma   90.00
#
_symmetry.space_group_name_H-M   'P 1'
#
loop_
_entity.id
_entity.type
_entity.pdbx_description
1 polymer ?
#
loop_
_entity_poly.entity_id
_entity_poly.type
_entity_poly.pdbx_seq_one_letter_code
_entity_poly.pdbx_strand_id
1 'polypeptide(L)'
;MSGIYTKKCVDDVWDSSEGALPYKLQRIAEEELGETSAKRKESLERLSELLEAETEVNSQRDPAFLLRFLRVRKYDVESALRTIRNYYRSRVISASSYQELLPSRVPPAARNLVMTLADTDRHGRLILLCRPGEQNASNIT
;
A
#
# COMPACT_ATOMS: atom_id res chain seq x y z
N MET A 1 -12.77 27.38 -30.03
CA MET A 1 -12.15 27.79 -28.75
C MET A 1 -12.67 26.88 -27.64
N SER A 2 -11.84 25.97 -27.13
CA SER A 2 -11.80 25.60 -25.71
C SER A 2 -10.59 24.67 -25.53
N GLY A 3 -9.40 25.26 -25.45
CA GLY A 3 -8.25 24.53 -24.94
C GLY A 3 -8.55 24.20 -23.49
N ILE A 4 -8.62 22.91 -23.16
CA ILE A 4 -8.68 22.48 -21.76
C ILE A 4 -7.31 22.79 -21.19
N TYR A 5 -7.21 23.91 -20.48
CA TYR A 5 -6.02 24.26 -19.72
C TYR A 5 -6.02 23.41 -18.44
N THR A 6 -5.59 22.16 -18.53
CA THR A 6 -5.14 21.43 -17.34
C THR A 6 -3.85 22.09 -16.90
N LYS A 7 -3.97 22.97 -15.89
CA LYS A 7 -2.82 23.52 -15.19
C LYS A 7 -2.05 22.34 -14.62
N LYS A 8 -1.01 21.87 -15.32
CA LYS A 8 0.01 21.00 -14.72
C LYS A 8 0.49 21.73 -13.48
N CYS A 9 0.24 21.15 -12.31
CA CYS A 9 0.81 21.67 -11.08
C CYS A 9 2.33 21.62 -11.24
N VAL A 10 3.03 22.61 -10.71
CA VAL A 10 4.49 22.79 -10.84
C VAL A 10 5.29 21.61 -10.24
N ASP A 11 4.62 20.64 -9.65
CA ASP A 11 5.14 19.45 -8.97
C ASP A 11 5.50 18.27 -9.92
N ASP A 12 5.28 18.40 -11.23
CA ASP A 12 5.41 17.32 -12.22
C ASP A 12 6.85 17.07 -12.76
N VAL A 13 7.91 17.37 -11.99
CA VAL A 13 9.32 17.09 -12.37
C VAL A 13 9.93 15.99 -11.48
N TRP A 14 10.81 15.21 -12.09
CA TRP A 14 10.81 13.75 -12.12
C TRP A 14 11.88 13.08 -11.23
N ASP A 15 11.43 12.23 -10.30
CA ASP A 15 12.15 11.00 -9.93
C ASP A 15 11.42 9.84 -10.63
N SER A 16 12.06 9.26 -11.63
CA SER A 16 11.57 8.12 -12.41
C SER A 16 11.53 6.82 -11.62
N SER A 17 12.24 6.78 -10.49
CA SER A 17 12.57 5.53 -9.86
C SER A 17 11.30 4.80 -9.42
N GLU A 18 11.30 3.49 -9.60
CA GLU A 18 10.18 2.64 -9.25
C GLU A 18 9.84 2.82 -7.75
N GLY A 19 8.61 3.26 -7.44
CA GLY A 19 8.17 3.58 -6.09
C GLY A 19 8.41 5.03 -5.62
N ALA A 20 8.81 5.93 -6.53
CA ALA A 20 8.93 7.37 -6.25
C ALA A 20 7.58 8.00 -5.90
N LEU A 21 7.58 8.87 -4.89
CA LEU A 21 6.41 9.66 -4.47
C LEU A 21 6.39 11.01 -5.20
N PRO A 22 5.21 11.64 -5.40
CA PRO A 22 5.13 13.05 -5.75
C PRO A 22 5.94 13.94 -4.79
N TYR A 23 6.50 15.06 -5.26
CA TYR A 23 7.42 15.91 -4.49
C TYR A 23 6.91 16.29 -3.10
N LYS A 24 5.64 16.74 -3.03
CA LYS A 24 5.01 17.08 -1.75
C LYS A 24 5.00 15.90 -0.78
N LEU A 25 4.78 14.69 -1.29
CA LEU A 25 4.78 13.47 -0.48
C LEU A 25 6.20 13.01 -0.12
N GLN A 26 7.21 13.25 -0.98
CA GLN A 26 8.62 13.02 -0.61
C GLN A 26 9.03 13.87 0.58
N ARG A 27 8.67 15.17 0.58
CA ARG A 27 8.93 16.06 1.72
C ARG A 27 8.29 15.58 3.01
N ILE A 28 7.02 15.16 2.95
CA ILE A 28 6.33 14.60 4.12
C ILE A 28 7.01 13.30 4.58
N ALA A 29 7.42 12.43 3.65
CA ALA A 29 8.13 11.21 3.99
C ALA A 29 9.51 11.48 4.62
N GLU A 30 10.24 12.49 4.14
CA GLU A 30 11.49 12.94 4.74
C GLU A 30 11.25 13.48 6.15
N GLU A 31 10.28 14.39 6.32
CA GLU A 31 9.96 15.03 7.61
C GLU A 31 9.40 14.02 8.65
N GLU A 32 8.52 13.11 8.26
CA GLU A 32 7.81 12.21 9.19
C GLU A 32 8.48 10.84 9.39
N LEU A 33 9.21 10.35 8.38
CA LEU A 33 9.82 9.01 8.36
C LEU A 33 11.36 9.07 8.28
N GLY A 34 11.93 10.25 8.04
CA GLY A 34 13.35 10.40 7.72
C GLY A 34 13.72 9.75 6.38
N GLU A 35 12.77 9.62 5.45
CA GLU A 35 13.00 8.99 4.14
C GLU A 35 13.86 9.90 3.25
N THR A 36 15.16 9.60 3.16
CA THR A 36 16.07 10.18 2.17
C THR A 36 16.39 9.15 1.08
N SER A 37 16.91 9.59 -0.07
CA SER A 37 17.34 8.66 -1.14
C SER A 37 18.38 7.64 -0.66
N ALA A 38 19.33 8.07 0.17
CA ALA A 38 20.34 7.21 0.77
C ALA A 38 19.73 6.19 1.74
N LYS A 39 18.91 6.65 2.69
CA LYS A 39 18.25 5.76 3.66
C LYS A 39 17.31 4.77 2.98
N ARG A 40 16.62 5.22 1.93
CA ARG A 40 15.75 4.39 1.09
C ARG A 40 16.54 3.24 0.45
N LYS A 41 17.66 3.54 -0.18
CA LYS A 41 18.54 2.54 -0.81
C LYS A 41 19.09 1.55 0.22
N GLU A 42 19.72 2.07 1.28
CA GLU A 42 20.34 1.25 2.34
C GLU A 42 19.32 0.31 3.00
N SER A 43 18.13 0.82 3.31
CA SER A 43 17.10 0.02 3.98
C SER A 43 16.48 -1.03 3.06
N LEU A 44 16.39 -0.76 1.76
CA LEU A 44 15.94 -1.74 0.77
C LEU A 44 16.96 -2.87 0.60
N GLU A 45 18.25 -2.52 0.50
CA GLU A 45 19.35 -3.49 0.43
C GLU A 45 19.34 -4.38 1.68
N ARG A 46 19.36 -3.79 2.87
CA ARG A 46 19.32 -4.52 4.13
C ARG A 46 18.08 -5.40 4.29
N LEU A 47 16.90 -4.89 3.95
CA LEU A 47 15.67 -5.68 4.02
C LEU A 47 15.70 -6.86 3.03
N SER A 48 16.29 -6.65 1.85
CA SER A 48 16.44 -7.71 0.85
C SER A 48 17.38 -8.80 1.34
N GLU A 49 18.52 -8.45 1.94
CA GLU A 49 19.45 -9.39 2.56
C GLU A 49 18.76 -10.24 3.65
N LEU A 50 18.00 -9.61 4.54
CA LEU A 50 17.24 -10.31 5.57
C LEU A 50 16.19 -11.26 4.98
N LEU A 51 15.56 -10.87 3.87
CA LEU A 51 14.61 -11.73 3.17
C LEU A 51 15.31 -12.87 2.42
N GLU A 52 16.54 -12.71 1.91
CA GLU A 52 17.31 -13.83 1.34
C GLU A 52 17.66 -14.88 2.40
N ALA A 53 17.94 -14.44 3.63
CA ALA A 53 18.17 -15.33 4.78
C ALA A 53 16.87 -15.92 5.36
N GLU A 54 15.70 -15.43 4.94
CA GLU A 54 14.40 -15.86 5.43
C GLU A 54 13.96 -17.17 4.77
N THR A 55 13.50 -18.13 5.57
CA THR A 55 13.06 -19.45 5.10
C THR A 55 11.57 -19.70 5.34
N GLU A 56 10.93 -18.94 6.23
CA GLU A 56 9.52 -19.16 6.58
C GLU A 56 8.54 -18.58 5.56
N VAL A 57 8.92 -17.51 4.85
CA VAL A 57 8.03 -16.77 3.95
C VAL A 57 8.67 -16.48 2.60
N ASN A 58 7.99 -16.88 1.53
CA ASN A 58 8.36 -16.48 0.17
C ASN A 58 7.79 -15.10 -0.16
N SER A 59 8.52 -14.06 0.24
CA SER A 59 8.13 -12.66 -0.01
C SER A 59 8.49 -12.19 -1.41
N GLN A 60 7.63 -11.36 -2.00
CA GLN A 60 7.96 -10.57 -3.19
C GLN A 60 9.14 -9.64 -2.89
N ARG A 61 10.05 -9.49 -3.86
CA ARG A 61 11.29 -8.69 -3.76
C ARG A 61 11.23 -7.35 -4.49
N ASP A 62 10.08 -7.02 -5.06
CA ASP A 62 9.86 -5.76 -5.76
C ASP A 62 10.10 -4.56 -4.82
N PRO A 63 10.95 -3.59 -5.18
CA PRO A 63 11.24 -2.44 -4.33
C PRO A 63 10.00 -1.65 -3.95
N ALA A 64 9.04 -1.44 -4.87
CA ALA A 64 7.82 -0.70 -4.58
C ALA A 64 6.90 -1.45 -3.61
N PHE A 65 6.90 -2.79 -3.62
CA PHE A 65 6.25 -3.61 -2.60
C PHE A 65 6.94 -3.46 -1.23
N LEU A 66 8.26 -3.61 -1.18
CA LEU A 66 9.03 -3.55 0.07
C LEU A 66 8.97 -2.18 0.75
N LEU A 67 8.96 -1.09 -0.04
CA LEU A 67 8.84 0.28 0.47
C LEU A 67 7.57 0.51 1.29
N ARG A 68 6.47 -0.22 1.01
CA ARG A 68 5.23 -0.11 1.80
C ARG A 68 5.47 -0.47 3.26
N PHE A 69 6.25 -1.52 3.50
CA PHE A 69 6.55 -2.02 4.85
C PHE A 69 7.57 -1.13 5.56
N LEU A 70 8.60 -0.67 4.83
CA LEU A 70 9.57 0.29 5.36
C LEU A 70 8.89 1.58 5.80
N ARG A 71 8.01 2.16 4.97
CA ARG A 71 7.29 3.40 5.29
C ARG A 71 6.37 3.26 6.50
N VAL A 72 5.57 2.18 6.56
CA VAL A 72 4.69 1.89 7.72
C VAL A 72 5.49 1.75 9.03
N ARG A 73 6.74 1.30 8.94
CA ARG A 73 7.63 1.12 10.09
C ARG A 73 8.67 2.22 10.24
N LYS A 74 8.50 3.37 9.58
CA LYS A 74 9.41 4.52 9.66
C LYS A 74 10.89 4.13 9.45
N TYR A 75 11.11 3.21 8.51
CA TYR A 75 12.43 2.66 8.18
C TYR A 75 13.12 1.83 9.27
N ASP A 76 12.39 1.35 10.28
CA ASP A 76 12.86 0.22 11.11
C ASP A 76 12.76 -1.08 10.30
N VAL A 77 13.92 -1.52 9.79
CA VAL A 77 14.06 -2.67 8.88
C VAL A 77 13.63 -3.98 9.55
N GLU A 78 13.97 -4.20 10.82
CA GLU A 78 13.61 -5.43 11.54
C GLU A 78 12.09 -5.49 11.80
N SER A 79 11.49 -4.36 12.16
CA SER A 79 10.04 -4.25 12.29
C SER A 79 9.32 -4.39 10.94
N ALA A 80 9.94 -3.93 9.84
CA ALA A 80 9.41 -4.13 8.50
C ALA A 80 9.40 -5.62 8.12
N LEU A 81 10.50 -6.34 8.34
CA LEU A 81 10.58 -7.80 8.14
C LEU A 81 9.51 -8.55 8.94
N ARG A 82 9.36 -8.24 10.24
CA ARG A 82 8.31 -8.82 11.08
C ARG A 82 6.90 -8.54 10.53
N THR A 83 6.69 -7.37 9.95
CA THR A 83 5.41 -7.01 9.33
C THR A 83 5.16 -7.78 8.03
N ILE A 84 6.21 -8.02 7.23
CA ILE A 84 6.13 -8.89 6.04
C ILE A 84 5.78 -10.32 6.45
N ARG A 85 6.45 -10.89 7.46
CA ARG A 85 6.11 -12.23 8.00
C ARG A 85 4.65 -12.32 8.40
N ASN A 86 4.17 -11.33 9.16
CA ASN A 86 2.77 -11.26 9.56
C ASN A 86 1.82 -11.14 8.36
N TYR A 87 2.16 -10.32 7.36
CA TYR A 87 1.37 -10.17 6.14
C TYR A 87 1.16 -11.52 5.43
N TYR A 88 2.23 -12.30 5.23
CA TYR A 88 2.12 -13.62 4.61
C TYR A 88 1.42 -14.63 5.51
N ARG A 89 1.72 -14.64 6.82
CA ARG A 89 1.06 -15.52 7.79
C ARG A 89 -0.46 -15.29 7.83
N SER A 90 -0.90 -14.04 7.81
CA SER A 90 -2.33 -13.69 7.76
C SER A 90 -3.01 -14.25 6.51
N ARG A 91 -2.33 -14.28 5.36
CA ARG A 91 -2.89 -14.87 4.13
C ARG A 91 -3.02 -16.39 4.20
N VAL A 92 -2.12 -17.06 4.92
CA VAL A 92 -2.22 -18.50 5.19
C VAL A 92 -3.35 -18.79 6.17
N ILE A 93 -3.44 -18.05 7.28
CA ILE A 93 -4.50 -18.24 8.30
C ILE A 93 -5.88 -17.98 7.70
N SER A 94 -6.03 -16.92 6.91
CA SER A 94 -7.28 -16.55 6.25
C SER A 94 -7.34 -17.06 4.80
N ALA A 95 -6.77 -18.24 4.52
CA ALA A 95 -6.67 -18.77 3.16
C ALA A 95 -8.03 -18.78 2.42
N SER A 96 -9.14 -19.06 3.10
CA SER A 96 -10.48 -19.01 2.53
C SER A 96 -10.87 -17.65 1.96
N SER A 97 -10.35 -16.55 2.51
CA SER A 97 -10.57 -15.18 2.01
C SER A 97 -9.64 -14.80 0.86
N TYR A 98 -8.49 -15.47 0.71
CA TYR A 98 -7.46 -15.13 -0.28
C TYR A 98 -7.37 -16.12 -1.45
N GLN A 99 -7.85 -17.36 -1.28
CA GLN A 99 -7.94 -18.36 -2.34
C GLN A 99 -9.14 -18.04 -3.24
N GLU A 100 -8.90 -18.07 -4.55
CA GLU A 100 -9.93 -17.84 -5.57
C GLU A 100 -10.68 -16.50 -5.41
N LEU A 101 -9.98 -15.47 -4.93
CA LEU A 101 -10.51 -14.09 -4.83
C LEU A 101 -10.66 -13.46 -6.22
N LEU A 102 -11.67 -13.93 -6.96
CA LEU A 102 -12.05 -13.43 -8.26
C LEU A 102 -13.19 -12.41 -8.08
N PRO A 103 -13.23 -11.33 -8.89
CA PRO A 103 -14.35 -10.39 -8.85
C PRO A 103 -15.72 -11.06 -9.01
N SER A 104 -15.78 -12.16 -9.78
CA SER A 104 -17.00 -12.95 -9.99
C SER A 104 -17.47 -13.71 -8.74
N ARG A 105 -16.57 -14.03 -7.81
CA ARG A 105 -16.85 -14.79 -6.59
C ARG A 105 -17.10 -13.92 -5.36
N VAL A 106 -16.91 -12.60 -5.48
CA VAL A 106 -17.28 -11.65 -4.43
C VAL A 106 -18.82 -11.55 -4.37
N PRO A 107 -19.45 -11.89 -3.23
CA PRO A 107 -20.91 -11.83 -3.08
C PRO A 107 -21.45 -10.44 -3.40
N PRO A 108 -22.61 -10.30 -4.06
CA PRO A 108 -23.21 -8.99 -4.34
C PRO A 108 -23.37 -8.12 -3.10
N ALA A 109 -23.68 -8.73 -1.95
CA ALA A 109 -23.74 -8.05 -0.66
C ALA A 109 -22.41 -7.38 -0.30
N ALA A 110 -21.27 -8.07 -0.45
CA ALA A 110 -19.96 -7.51 -0.15
C ALA A 110 -19.54 -6.36 -1.10
N ARG A 111 -20.10 -6.29 -2.32
CA ARG A 111 -19.71 -5.27 -3.32
C ARG A 111 -20.07 -3.84 -2.93
N ASN A 112 -21.10 -3.67 -2.09
CA ASN A 112 -21.56 -2.35 -1.63
C ASN A 112 -21.19 -2.06 -0.17
N LEU A 113 -20.57 -3.03 0.52
CA LEU A 113 -20.20 -2.89 1.92
C LEU A 113 -19.11 -1.84 2.10
N VAL A 114 -18.08 -1.85 1.25
CA VAL A 114 -16.98 -0.88 1.27
C VAL A 114 -16.80 -0.31 -0.13
N MET A 115 -16.81 1.01 -0.25
CA MET A 115 -16.45 1.71 -1.48
C MET A 115 -15.38 2.75 -1.25
N THR A 116 -14.51 2.92 -2.25
CA THR A 116 -13.52 3.98 -2.27
C THR A 116 -14.09 5.16 -3.04
N LEU A 117 -14.09 6.35 -2.45
CA LEU A 117 -14.48 7.56 -3.18
C LEU A 117 -13.39 7.92 -4.21
N ALA A 118 -13.80 8.54 -5.32
CA ALA A 118 -12.87 8.99 -6.36
C ALA A 118 -11.95 10.11 -5.84
N ASP A 119 -12.48 10.97 -4.97
CA ASP A 119 -11.73 12.05 -4.36
C ASP A 119 -10.99 11.58 -3.11
N THR A 120 -9.80 12.15 -2.90
CA THR A 120 -9.07 12.04 -1.64
C THR A 120 -9.46 13.15 -0.68
N ASP A 121 -9.16 12.97 0.61
CA ASP A 121 -9.30 14.08 1.55
C ASP A 121 -8.25 15.19 1.32
N ARG A 122 -8.33 16.26 2.12
CA ARG A 122 -7.40 17.41 2.03
C ARG A 122 -5.91 17.06 2.24
N HIS A 123 -5.62 15.88 2.76
CA HIS A 123 -4.27 15.36 2.99
C HIS A 123 -3.85 14.33 1.93
N GLY A 124 -4.68 14.06 0.93
CA GLY A 124 -4.40 13.08 -0.13
C GLY A 124 -4.67 11.63 0.29
N ARG A 125 -5.42 11.40 1.37
CA ARG A 125 -5.75 10.04 1.84
C ARG A 125 -6.98 9.51 1.11
N LEU A 126 -6.98 8.22 0.80
CA LEU A 126 -8.15 7.53 0.25
C LEU A 126 -9.29 7.54 1.26
N ILE A 127 -10.49 7.89 0.80
CA ILE A 127 -11.70 7.87 1.62
C ILE A 127 -12.43 6.55 1.36
N LEU A 128 -12.44 5.68 2.37
CA LEU A 128 -13.22 4.45 2.37
C LEU A 128 -14.55 4.70 3.08
N LEU A 129 -15.67 4.50 2.37
CA LEU A 129 -17.00 4.53 2.93
C LEU A 129 -17.48 3.10 3.19
N CYS A 130 -17.85 2.80 4.43
CA CYS A 130 -18.45 1.55 4.81
C CYS A 130 -19.97 1.73 5.01
N ARG A 131 -20.81 0.93 4.35
CA ARG A 131 -22.27 0.92 4.51
C ARG A 131 -22.75 -0.39 5.12
N PRO A 132 -22.69 -0.54 6.45
CA PRO A 132 -23.10 -1.78 7.11
C PRO A 132 -24.63 -1.98 7.13
N GLY A 133 -25.42 -0.90 7.06
CA GLY A 133 -26.88 -0.93 7.25
C GLY A 133 -27.71 -1.47 6.08
N GLU A 134 -27.11 -1.70 4.91
CA GLU A 134 -27.77 -2.30 3.75
C GLU A 134 -27.63 -3.83 3.72
N GLN A 135 -26.90 -4.42 4.67
CA GLN A 135 -26.63 -5.85 4.72
C GLN A 135 -27.57 -6.55 5.70
N ASN A 136 -28.35 -7.54 5.23
CA ASN A 136 -28.99 -8.51 6.13
C ASN A 136 -27.93 -9.53 6.57
N ALA A 137 -27.68 -9.63 7.89
CA ALA A 137 -26.68 -10.55 8.45
C ALA A 137 -26.90 -12.03 8.05
N SER A 138 -28.14 -12.42 7.77
CA SER A 138 -28.51 -13.75 7.28
C SER A 138 -28.03 -14.06 5.86
N ASN A 139 -27.63 -13.05 5.08
CA ASN A 139 -27.18 -13.20 3.69
C ASN A 139 -25.64 -13.14 3.53
N ILE A 140 -24.88 -13.13 4.63
CA ILE A 140 -23.41 -12.96 4.63
C ILE A 140 -22.67 -14.26 4.97
N THR A 141 -23.38 -15.35 5.28
CA THR A 141 -22.77 -16.65 5.62
C THR A 141 -22.52 -17.51 4.40
#